data_AF-A0A8I0L4Q8-F1
#
_entry.id   AF-A0A8I0L4Q8-F1
#
_cell.length_a   1.000
_cell.length_b   1.000
_cell.length_c   1.000
_cell.angle_alpha   90.00
_cell.angle_beta   90.00
_cell.angle_gamma   90.00
#
_symmetry.space_group_name_H-M   'P 1'
#
loop_
_entity.id
_entity.type
_entity.pdbx_description
1 polymer ?
#
loop_
_entity_poly.entity_id
_entity_poly.type
_entity_poly.pdbx_seq_one_letter_code
_entity_poly.pdbx_strand_id
1 'polypeptide(L)'
;VKELCNKKLYVVDAFCGANKDTRMAIRFIMEVAWQAHFVTNMFIRPSAEELENFEPDFVVYNASKAKVENYKELGLNSETCVAFNITSR
;
A
#
# COMPACT_ATOMS: atom_id res chain seq x y z
N VAL A 1 -0.58 -13.21 -0.32
CA VAL A 1 -1.72 -13.01 -1.24
C VAL A 1 -3.06 -13.47 -0.64
N LYS A 2 -3.15 -14.62 0.06
CA LYS A 2 -4.44 -15.10 0.61
C LYS A 2 -5.19 -14.11 1.51
N GLU A 3 -4.49 -13.34 2.34
CA GLU A 3 -5.15 -12.52 3.38
C GLU A 3 -6.11 -11.45 2.84
N LEU A 4 -5.81 -10.86 1.67
CA LEU A 4 -6.61 -9.78 1.10
C LEU A 4 -7.61 -10.26 0.05
N CYS A 5 -7.59 -11.53 -0.34
CA CYS A 5 -8.54 -12.07 -1.32
C CYS A 5 -9.93 -12.28 -0.72
N ASN A 6 -10.99 -12.10 -1.53
CA ASN A 6 -12.40 -12.36 -1.17
C ASN A 6 -12.90 -11.59 0.06
N LYS A 7 -12.36 -10.39 0.29
CA LYS A 7 -12.79 -9.49 1.36
C LYS A 7 -13.18 -8.13 0.80
N LYS A 8 -13.88 -7.34 1.61
CA LYS A 8 -14.03 -5.92 1.36
C LYS A 8 -12.68 -5.23 1.57
N LEU A 9 -12.19 -4.60 0.51
CA LEU A 9 -10.94 -3.86 0.53
C LEU A 9 -11.21 -2.36 0.39
N TYR A 10 -10.30 -1.59 0.96
CA TYR A 10 -10.17 -0.16 0.76
C TYR A 10 -8.94 0.06 -0.10
N VAL A 11 -9.15 0.67 -1.26
CA VAL A 11 -8.09 1.08 -2.18
C VAL A 11 -8.00 2.60 -2.14
N VAL A 12 -6.81 3.13 -1.84
CA VAL A 12 -6.55 4.56 -1.79
C VAL A 12 -5.39 4.88 -2.71
N ASP A 13 -5.66 5.72 -3.69
CA ASP A 13 -4.67 6.27 -4.61
C ASP A 13 -4.25 7.66 -4.10
N ALA A 14 -2.95 7.86 -3.94
CA ALA A 14 -2.40 9.10 -3.38
C ALA A 14 -1.01 9.42 -3.94
N PHE A 15 -0.56 10.66 -3.73
CA PHE A 15 0.78 11.10 -4.12
C PHE A 15 1.70 11.24 -2.91
N CYS A 16 2.96 10.85 -3.09
CA CYS A 16 4.06 11.17 -2.18
C CYS A 16 5.00 12.18 -2.84
N GLY A 17 5.15 13.36 -2.25
CA GLY A 17 5.88 14.50 -2.83
C GLY A 17 4.96 15.51 -3.50
N ALA A 18 5.19 16.80 -3.25
CA ALA A 18 4.32 17.89 -3.73
C ALA A 18 4.56 18.29 -5.19
N ASN A 19 5.79 18.11 -5.68
CA ASN A 19 6.18 18.52 -7.03
C ASN A 19 5.78 17.44 -8.04
N LYS A 20 5.06 17.82 -9.09
CA LYS A 20 4.58 16.88 -10.13
C LYS A 20 5.71 16.11 -10.81
N ASP A 21 6.88 16.74 -10.97
CA ASP A 21 8.01 16.15 -11.71
C ASP A 21 8.76 15.08 -10.92
N THR A 22 8.56 15.02 -9.58
CA THR A 22 9.30 14.10 -8.70
C THR A 22 8.39 13.32 -7.76
N ARG A 23 7.07 13.53 -7.82
CA ARG A 23 6.13 12.80 -6.97
C ARG A 23 6.01 11.36 -7.42
N MET A 24 5.68 10.48 -6.48
CA MET A 24 5.32 9.10 -6.76
C MET A 24 3.82 8.91 -6.59
N ALA A 25 3.19 8.25 -7.55
CA ALA A 25 1.83 7.74 -7.45
C ALA A 25 1.85 6.43 -6.64
N ILE A 26 1.16 6.39 -5.49
CA ILE A 26 1.14 5.22 -4.61
C ILE A 26 -0.29 4.72 -4.49
N ARG A 27 -0.48 3.42 -4.72
CA ARG A 27 -1.73 2.71 -4.47
C ARG A 27 -1.63 1.90 -3.19
N PHE A 28 -2.47 2.22 -2.20
CA PHE A 28 -2.58 1.48 -0.96
C PHE A 28 -3.77 0.53 -1.01
N ILE A 29 -3.57 -0.72 -0.61
CA ILE A 29 -4.60 -1.76 -0.56
C ILE A 29 -4.64 -2.36 0.84
N MET A 30 -5.81 -2.28 1.50
CA MET A 30 -5.97 -2.71 2.89
C MET A 30 -7.40 -3.14 3.21
N GLU A 31 -7.59 -3.94 4.26
CA GLU A 31 -8.92 -4.43 4.66
C GLU A 31 -9.58 -3.61 5.79
N VAL A 32 -8.84 -2.71 6.45
CA VAL A 32 -9.32 -1.96 7.62
C VAL A 32 -9.53 -0.48 7.29
N ALA A 33 -10.73 0.03 7.56
CA ALA A 33 -11.13 1.39 7.20
C ALA A 33 -10.24 2.49 7.79
N TRP A 34 -9.81 2.37 9.05
CA TRP A 34 -8.97 3.41 9.68
C TRP A 34 -7.58 3.46 9.06
N GLN A 35 -7.06 2.35 8.53
CA GLN A 35 -5.78 2.34 7.80
C GLN A 35 -5.91 3.17 6.52
N ALA A 36 -7.05 3.08 5.84
CA ALA A 36 -7.34 3.88 4.66
C ALA A 36 -7.48 5.36 5.03
N HIS A 37 -8.18 5.64 6.12
CA HIS A 37 -8.28 7.00 6.65
C HIS A 37 -6.91 7.60 7.02
N PHE A 38 -6.02 6.80 7.60
CA PHE A 38 -4.65 7.21 7.91
C PHE A 38 -3.89 7.65 6.66
N VAL A 39 -3.86 6.84 5.60
CA VAL A 39 -3.13 7.21 4.37
C VAL A 39 -3.76 8.40 3.65
N THR A 40 -5.09 8.54 3.68
CA THR A 40 -5.78 9.71 3.11
C THR A 40 -5.39 11.03 3.81
N ASN A 41 -5.03 10.98 5.09
CA ASN A 41 -4.57 12.15 5.83
C ASN A 41 -3.08 12.42 5.65
N MET A 42 -2.27 11.37 5.54
CA MET A 42 -0.80 11.48 5.49
C MET A 42 -0.24 11.77 4.09
N PHE A 43 -0.95 11.38 3.03
CA PHE A 43 -0.52 11.55 1.64
C PHE A 43 -1.32 12.64 0.93
N ILE A 44 -0.78 13.14 -0.19
CA ILE A 44 -1.43 14.17 -0.98
C ILE A 44 -2.58 13.53 -1.75
N ARG A 45 -3.78 14.08 -1.56
CA ARG A 45 -5.00 13.64 -2.23
C ARG A 45 -5.01 14.12 -3.68
N PRO A 46 -5.10 13.21 -4.67
CA PRO A 46 -5.25 13.60 -6.07
C PRO A 46 -6.57 14.34 -6.30
N SER A 47 -6.64 15.16 -7.35
CA SER A 47 -7.92 15.67 -7.85
C SER A 47 -8.72 14.56 -8.54
N ALA A 48 -10.01 14.81 -8.80
CA ALA A 48 -10.84 13.87 -9.57
C ALA A 48 -10.26 13.58 -10.97
N GLU A 49 -9.74 14.61 -11.65
CA GLU A 49 -9.10 14.48 -12.96
C GLU A 49 -7.79 13.67 -12.89
N GLU A 50 -7.01 13.82 -11.81
CA GLU A 50 -5.80 13.04 -11.60
C GLU A 50 -6.11 11.57 -11.29
N LEU A 51 -7.26 11.28 -10.67
CA LEU A 51 -7.70 9.90 -10.42
C LEU A 51 -8.12 9.16 -11.69
N GLU A 52 -8.71 9.84 -12.67
CA GLU A 52 -9.14 9.22 -13.93
C GLU A 52 -7.97 8.60 -14.71
N ASN A 53 -6.77 9.19 -14.58
CA ASN A 53 -5.55 8.76 -15.26
C ASN A 53 -4.48 8.24 -14.28
N PHE A 54 -4.89 7.79 -13.10
CA PHE A 54 -3.94 7.38 -12.06
C PHE A 54 -3.31 6.02 -12.38
N GLU A 55 -2.00 6.02 -12.60
CA GLU A 55 -1.17 4.82 -12.71
C GLU A 55 -0.18 4.78 -11.53
N PRO A 56 -0.22 3.74 -10.68
CA PRO A 56 0.66 3.68 -9.51
C PRO A 56 2.11 3.36 -9.91
N ASP A 57 3.04 4.18 -9.42
CA ASP A 57 4.48 3.89 -9.44
C ASP A 57 4.88 2.88 -8.37
N PHE A 58 4.08 2.72 -7.32
CA PHE A 58 4.35 1.79 -6.22
C PHE A 58 3.05 1.28 -5.59
N VAL A 59 2.97 -0.02 -5.30
CA VAL A 59 1.81 -0.62 -4.63
C VAL A 59 2.16 -1.06 -3.20
N VAL A 60 1.37 -0.58 -2.23
CA VAL A 60 1.50 -0.93 -0.82
C VAL A 60 0.35 -1.84 -0.40
N TYR A 61 0.68 -3.11 -0.12
CA TYR A 61 -0.26 -4.07 0.43
C TYR A 61 -0.16 -4.09 1.96
N ASN A 62 -1.20 -3.60 2.64
CA ASN A 62 -1.31 -3.70 4.08
C ASN A 62 -2.13 -4.92 4.49
N ALA A 63 -1.43 -6.02 4.76
CA ALA A 63 -2.00 -7.27 5.25
C ALA A 63 -1.69 -7.48 6.75
N SER A 64 -1.96 -6.48 7.59
CA SER A 64 -1.56 -6.49 9.01
C SER A 64 -2.16 -7.63 9.86
N LYS A 65 -3.21 -8.30 9.39
CA LYS A 65 -3.79 -9.49 10.07
C LYS A 65 -3.05 -10.78 9.73
N ALA A 66 -2.29 -10.81 8.64
CA ALA A 66 -1.47 -11.96 8.30
C ALA A 66 -0.22 -12.01 9.17
N LYS A 67 0.26 -13.23 9.41
CA LYS A 67 1.53 -13.51 10.07
C LYS A 67 2.35 -14.43 9.20
N VAL A 68 3.67 -14.24 9.22
CA VAL A 68 4.61 -15.12 8.50
C VAL A 68 5.04 -16.23 9.45
N GLU A 69 4.31 -17.35 9.52
CA GLU A 69 4.60 -18.40 10.51
C GLU A 69 5.95 -19.09 10.28
N ASN A 70 6.35 -19.25 9.03
CA ASN A 70 7.65 -19.83 8.65
C ASN A 70 8.78 -18.78 8.58
N TYR A 71 8.69 -17.68 9.35
CA TYR A 71 9.63 -16.57 9.30
C TYR A 71 11.10 -16.99 9.50
N LYS A 72 11.37 -17.98 10.35
CA LYS A 72 12.74 -18.48 10.60
C LYS A 72 13.36 -19.10 9.36
N GLU A 73 12.58 -19.89 8.61
CA GLU A 73 13.05 -20.53 7.36
C GLU A 73 13.31 -19.50 6.27
N LEU A 74 12.55 -18.40 6.27
CA LEU A 74 12.71 -17.28 5.36
C LEU A 74 13.80 -16.28 5.78
N GLY A 75 14.51 -16.53 6.89
CA GLY A 75 15.59 -15.66 7.39
C GLY A 75 15.10 -14.33 7.98
N LEU A 76 13.85 -14.26 8.42
CA LEU A 76 13.27 -13.05 9.01
C LEU A 76 13.45 -13.04 10.54
N ASN A 77 13.33 -11.85 11.14
CA ASN A 77 13.47 -11.65 12.58
C ASN A 77 12.27 -12.21 13.38
N SER A 78 11.05 -11.99 12.89
CA SER A 78 9.81 -12.43 13.55
C SER A 78 8.68 -12.67 12.55
N GLU A 79 7.51 -13.06 13.06
CA GLU A 79 6.27 -13.23 12.28
C GLU A 79 5.78 -11.92 11.61
N THR A 80 6.28 -10.77 12.09
CA THR A 80 6.01 -9.44 11.52
C THR A 80 7.04 -9.11 10.46
N CYS A 81 6.59 -8.76 9.27
CA CYS A 81 7.46 -8.42 8.15
C CYS A 81 7.00 -7.14 7.45
N VAL A 82 7.94 -6.22 7.23
CA VAL A 82 7.79 -5.08 6.31
C VAL A 82 8.85 -5.25 5.23
N ALA A 83 8.42 -5.64 4.03
CA ALA A 83 9.32 -5.94 2.91
C ALA A 83 9.10 -4.95 1.77
N PHE A 84 10.17 -4.59 1.08
CA PHE A 84 10.16 -3.73 -0.08
C PHE A 84 10.79 -4.47 -1.25
N ASN A 85 10.11 -4.46 -2.40
CA ASN A 85 10.70 -4.87 -3.67
C ASN A 85 10.72 -3.64 -4.58
N ILE A 86 11.91 -3.24 -5.05
CA ILE A 86 12.10 -2.03 -5.87
C ILE A 86 12.03 -2.32 -7.37
N THR A 87 11.99 -3.60 -7.76
CA THR A 87 11.91 -4.07 -9.15
C THR A 87 10.45 -4.27 -9.55
N SER A 88 9.68 -4.99 -8.73
CA SER A 88 8.22 -5.05 -8.83
C SER A 88 7.65 -3.91 -8.00
N ARG A 89 7.49 -2.77 -8.66
CA ARG A 89 6.90 -1.57 -8.07
C ARG A 89 5.39 -1.61 -8.22
#